data_AF-G7VGC1-F1
#
_entry.id   AF-G7VGC1-F1
#
_cell.length_a   1.000
_cell.length_b   1.000
_cell.length_c   1.000
_cell.angle_alpha   90.00
_cell.angle_beta   90.00
_cell.angle_gamma   90.00
#
_symmetry.space_group_name_H-M   'P 1'
#
loop_
_entity.id
_entity.type
_entity.pdbx_description
1 polymer ?
#
loop_
_entity_poly.entity_id
_entity_poly.type
_entity_poly.pdbx_seq_one_letter_code
_entity_poly.pdbx_strand_id
1 'polypeptide(L)'
;MLSEYIARRVAEIHEKTYHRLVVALAVTSTTSVMFSGIALFFNPAYKYIALAVLALGIMVSKRILRAGERKIRKILTHFDRELLAQRYTAVLKDRYDPRDYIARIFTEPHIDDPVISGERKRLKAAQSLFAQGYTSLRTRNRLVILVTASSIILPHVLISQDIEIIIFTLVLVILSLEKRLV
;
A
#
# COMPACT_ATOMS: atom_id res chain seq x y z
N MET A 1 11.46 -11.36 -17.72
CA MET A 1 12.26 -10.29 -17.07
C MET A 1 11.40 -9.07 -16.69
N LEU A 2 10.47 -8.65 -17.54
CA LEU A 2 9.58 -7.52 -17.22
C LEU A 2 8.64 -7.83 -16.04
N SER A 3 8.20 -9.09 -15.93
CA SER A 3 7.44 -9.62 -14.79
C SER A 3 8.17 -9.50 -13.45
N GLU A 4 9.43 -9.89 -13.39
CA GLU A 4 10.28 -9.78 -12.19
C GLU A 4 10.54 -8.32 -11.81
N TYR A 5 10.74 -7.46 -12.81
CA TYR A 5 10.87 -6.03 -12.58
C TYR A 5 9.61 -5.44 -11.94
N ILE A 6 8.43 -5.73 -12.50
CA ILE A 6 7.14 -5.27 -11.95
C ILE A 6 6.94 -5.83 -10.55
N ALA A 7 7.25 -7.11 -10.31
CA ALA A 7 7.20 -7.72 -8.99
C ALA A 7 8.08 -6.98 -7.99
N ARG A 8 9.33 -6.68 -8.35
CA ARG A 8 10.28 -5.95 -7.51
C ARG A 8 9.80 -4.52 -7.24
N ARG A 9 9.26 -3.84 -8.25
CA ARG A 9 8.78 -2.46 -8.10
C ARG A 9 7.55 -2.37 -7.19
N VAL A 10 6.64 -3.34 -7.32
CA VAL A 10 5.49 -3.49 -6.43
C VAL A 10 5.97 -3.74 -5.00
N ALA A 11 6.92 -4.67 -4.79
CA ALA A 11 7.51 -4.95 -3.49
C ALA A 11 8.15 -3.70 -2.84
N GLU A 12 8.91 -2.92 -3.60
CA GLU A 12 9.55 -1.69 -3.13
C GLU A 12 8.51 -0.64 -2.66
N ILE A 13 7.42 -0.49 -3.41
CA ILE A 13 6.32 0.42 -3.03
C ILE A 13 5.64 -0.08 -1.76
N HIS A 14 5.44 -1.39 -1.64
CA HIS A 14 4.90 -2.00 -0.43
C HIS A 14 5.78 -1.74 0.78
N GLU A 15 7.08 -1.98 0.68
CA GLU A 15 8.03 -1.78 1.77
C GLU A 15 8.06 -0.31 2.22
N LYS A 16 8.14 0.62 1.27
CA LYS A 16 8.07 2.07 1.56
C LYS A 16 6.75 2.47 2.22
N THR A 17 5.64 1.87 1.79
CA THR A 17 4.31 2.14 2.36
C THR A 17 4.21 1.58 3.78
N TYR A 18 4.70 0.36 4.00
CA TYR A 18 4.75 -0.29 5.31
C TYR A 18 5.60 0.50 6.29
N HIS A 19 6.82 0.88 5.90
CA HIS A 19 7.72 1.65 6.75
C HIS A 19 7.09 2.99 7.18
N ARG A 20 6.51 3.74 6.23
CA ARG A 20 5.81 5.01 6.55
C ARG A 20 4.62 4.80 7.47
N LEU A 21 3.87 3.72 7.27
CA LEU A 21 2.73 3.36 8.11
C LEU A 21 3.18 3.03 9.54
N VAL A 22 4.22 2.20 9.69
CA VAL A 22 4.78 1.84 11.01
C VAL A 22 5.31 3.08 11.72
N VAL A 23 6.04 3.96 11.03
CA VAL A 23 6.56 5.21 11.62
C VAL A 23 5.40 6.11 12.09
N ALA A 24 4.38 6.31 11.25
CA ALA A 24 3.23 7.14 11.62
C ALA A 24 2.48 6.58 12.83
N LEU A 25 2.22 5.26 12.84
CA LEU A 25 1.59 4.59 13.98
C LEU A 25 2.47 4.66 15.23
N ALA A 26 3.76 4.42 15.12
CA ALA A 26 4.69 4.47 16.25
C ALA A 26 4.67 5.85 16.91
N VAL A 27 4.87 6.92 16.13
CA VAL A 27 4.89 8.30 16.65
C VAL A 27 3.56 8.68 17.29
N THR A 28 2.44 8.38 16.64
CA THR A 28 1.11 8.70 17.17
C THR A 28 0.77 7.86 18.40
N SER A 29 1.17 6.59 18.43
CA SER A 29 0.97 5.69 19.56
C SER A 29 1.72 6.14 20.81
N THR A 30 3.01 6.44 20.69
CA THR A 30 3.84 6.87 21.81
C THR A 30 3.35 8.21 22.35
N THR A 31 3.02 9.13 21.44
CA THR A 31 2.49 10.45 21.81
C THR A 31 1.13 10.32 22.52
N SER A 32 0.25 9.45 22.03
CA SER A 32 -1.04 9.17 22.65
C SER A 32 -0.87 8.59 24.07
N VAL A 33 -0.04 7.55 24.23
CA VAL A 33 0.20 6.95 25.55
C VAL A 33 0.85 7.95 26.51
N MET A 34 1.80 8.77 26.05
CA MET A 34 2.42 9.81 26.87
C MET A 34 1.40 10.84 27.34
N PHE A 35 0.52 11.35 26.46
CA PHE A 35 -0.55 12.26 26.87
C PHE A 35 -1.52 11.61 27.86
N SER A 36 -1.80 10.32 27.70
CA SER A 36 -2.59 9.56 28.69
C SER A 36 -1.92 9.51 30.07
N GLY A 37 -0.60 9.28 30.10
CA GLY A 37 0.17 9.26 31.35
C GLY A 37 0.20 10.62 32.02
N ILE A 38 0.42 11.70 31.26
CA ILE A 38 0.40 13.08 31.76
C ILE A 38 -0.98 13.44 32.31
N ALA A 39 -2.05 12.93 31.71
CA ALA A 39 -3.42 13.19 32.15
C ALA A 39 -3.71 12.71 33.58
N LEU A 40 -2.98 11.70 34.06
CA LEU A 40 -3.10 11.21 35.44
C LEU A 40 -2.59 12.22 36.48
N PHE A 41 -1.59 13.02 36.13
CA PHE A 41 -0.89 13.88 37.08
C PHE A 41 -1.29 15.35 36.99
N PHE A 42 -1.68 15.84 35.81
CA PHE A 42 -1.87 17.27 35.58
C PHE A 42 -3.33 17.66 35.33
N ASN A 43 -3.96 17.13 34.29
CA ASN A 43 -5.31 17.54 33.89
C ASN A 43 -6.04 16.42 33.12
N PRO A 44 -7.29 16.07 33.49
CA PRO A 44 -8.07 15.05 32.78
C PRO A 44 -8.35 15.41 31.30
N ALA A 45 -8.28 16.69 30.91
CA ALA A 45 -8.46 17.12 29.52
C ALA A 45 -7.43 16.49 28.55
N TYR A 46 -6.23 16.14 29.04
CA TYR A 46 -5.21 15.48 28.22
C TYR A 46 -5.63 14.09 27.73
N LYS A 47 -6.61 13.43 28.38
CA LYS A 47 -7.19 12.16 27.91
C LYS A 47 -7.81 12.31 26.51
N TYR A 48 -8.53 13.41 26.27
CA TYR A 48 -9.16 13.69 24.98
C TYR A 48 -8.13 13.99 23.89
N ILE A 49 -7.04 14.70 24.23
CA ILE A 49 -5.93 14.95 23.31
C ILE A 49 -5.27 13.63 22.92
N ALA A 50 -5.07 12.73 23.87
CA ALA A 50 -4.48 11.43 23.61
C ALA A 50 -5.32 10.58 22.64
N LEU A 51 -6.64 10.58 22.80
CA LEU A 51 -7.57 9.92 21.88
C LEU A 51 -7.58 10.58 20.49
N ALA A 52 -7.53 11.92 20.44
CA ALA A 52 -7.45 12.65 19.18
C ALA A 52 -6.17 12.32 18.39
N VAL A 53 -5.03 12.21 19.08
CA VAL A 53 -3.75 11.80 18.47
C VAL A 53 -3.84 10.37 17.93
N LEU A 54 -4.46 9.45 18.68
CA LEU A 54 -4.69 8.07 18.22
C LEU A 54 -5.55 8.03 16.94
N ALA A 55 -6.68 8.75 16.95
CA ALA A 55 -7.58 8.83 15.81
C ALA A 55 -6.87 9.43 14.58
N LEU A 56 -6.05 10.47 14.77
CA LEU A 56 -5.25 11.07 13.72
C LEU A 56 -4.22 10.09 13.14
N GLY A 57 -3.54 9.32 14.00
CA GLY A 57 -2.61 8.27 13.59
C GLY A 57 -3.26 7.21 12.68
N ILE A 58 -4.47 6.77 13.04
CA ILE A 58 -5.24 5.81 12.24
C ILE A 58 -5.66 6.42 10.90
N MET A 59 -6.13 7.67 10.89
CA MET A 59 -6.50 8.38 9.66
C MET A 59 -5.30 8.54 8.70
N VAL A 60 -4.15 8.94 9.22
CA VAL A 60 -2.90 9.09 8.45
C VAL A 60 -2.47 7.74 7.88
N SER A 61 -2.48 6.69 8.70
CA SER A 61 -2.11 5.33 8.28
C SER A 61 -3.00 4.82 7.15
N LYS A 62 -4.30 5.10 7.21
CA LYS A 62 -5.25 4.78 6.13
C LYS A 62 -4.96 5.56 4.85
N ARG A 63 -4.57 6.84 4.94
CA ARG A 63 -4.17 7.63 3.76
C ARG A 63 -2.90 7.07 3.13
N ILE A 64 -1.91 6.70 3.93
CA ILE A 64 -0.65 6.07 3.47
C ILE A 64 -0.96 4.76 2.73
N LEU A 65 -1.78 3.89 3.34
CA LEU A 65 -2.20 2.63 2.74
C LEU A 65 -2.88 2.86 1.38
N ARG A 66 -3.90 3.72 1.33
CA ARG A 66 -4.63 4.05 0.09
C ARG A 66 -3.75 4.67 -0.99
N ALA A 67 -2.70 5.40 -0.61
CA ALA A 67 -1.76 5.99 -1.56
C ALA A 67 -0.84 4.92 -2.15
N GLY A 68 -0.33 4.00 -1.33
CA GLY A 68 0.44 2.84 -1.79
C GLY A 68 -0.40 1.94 -2.71
N GLU A 69 -1.62 1.62 -2.29
CA GLU A 69 -2.59 0.84 -3.07
C GLU A 69 -2.85 1.43 -4.47
N ARG A 70 -3.08 2.75 -4.55
CA ARG A 70 -3.29 3.45 -5.81
C ARG A 70 -2.05 3.41 -6.71
N LYS A 71 -0.84 3.52 -6.15
CA LYS A 71 0.40 3.43 -6.93
C LYS A 71 0.57 2.04 -7.53
N ILE A 72 0.37 0.99 -6.73
CA ILE A 72 0.47 -0.40 -7.19
C ILE A 72 -0.57 -0.69 -8.28
N ARG A 73 -1.82 -0.25 -8.08
CA ARG A 73 -2.88 -0.41 -9.08
C ARG A 73 -2.52 0.25 -10.41
N LYS A 74 -1.93 1.46 -10.40
CA LYS A 74 -1.49 2.15 -11.61
C LYS A 74 -0.42 1.37 -12.36
N ILE A 75 0.54 0.79 -11.65
CA ILE A 75 1.63 -0.02 -12.25
C ILE A 75 1.06 -1.29 -12.88
N LEU A 76 0.17 -1.99 -12.18
CA LEU A 76 -0.43 -3.24 -12.69
C LEU A 76 -1.39 -3.02 -13.87
N THR A 77 -1.98 -1.83 -14.00
CA THR A 77 -2.93 -1.50 -15.09
C THR A 77 -2.26 -0.82 -16.29
N HIS A 78 -1.18 -0.08 -16.07
CA HIS A 78 -0.51 0.72 -17.10
C HIS A 78 0.99 0.46 -17.14
N PHE A 79 1.41 -0.81 -17.06
CA PHE A 79 2.83 -1.18 -17.06
C PHE A 79 3.55 -0.72 -18.35
N ASP A 80 2.84 -0.67 -19.49
CA ASP A 80 3.38 -0.20 -20.77
C ASP A 80 3.84 1.28 -20.73
N ARG A 81 3.35 2.06 -19.77
CA ARG A 81 3.73 3.48 -19.59
C ARG A 81 4.92 3.67 -18.66
N GLU A 82 5.43 2.62 -18.03
CA GLU A 82 6.64 2.73 -17.21
C GLU A 82 7.88 2.92 -18.10
N LEU A 83 8.70 3.91 -17.76
CA LEU A 83 9.86 4.33 -18.55
C LEU A 83 10.87 3.18 -18.78
N LEU A 84 10.97 2.25 -17.82
CA LEU A 84 11.80 1.06 -17.95
C LEU A 84 11.16 -0.05 -18.80
N ALA A 85 9.84 -0.17 -18.84
CA ALA A 85 9.15 -1.05 -19.79
C ALA A 85 9.33 -0.55 -21.23
N GLN A 86 9.30 0.78 -21.42
CA GLN A 86 9.60 1.43 -22.70
C GLN A 86 11.07 1.21 -23.11
N ARG A 87 12.02 1.35 -22.17
CA ARG A 87 13.43 1.04 -22.44
C ARG A 87 13.64 -0.45 -22.73
N TYR A 88 12.97 -1.35 -22.02
CA TYR A 88 13.08 -2.78 -22.24
C TYR A 88 12.57 -3.19 -23.62
N THR A 89 11.45 -2.60 -24.05
CA THR A 89 10.92 -2.80 -25.41
C THR A 89 11.80 -2.17 -26.48
N ALA A 90 12.46 -1.03 -26.21
CA ALA A 90 13.45 -0.45 -27.11
C ALA A 90 14.72 -1.32 -27.25
N VAL A 91 15.26 -1.82 -26.14
CA VAL A 91 16.44 -2.72 -26.15
C VAL A 91 16.13 -4.05 -26.85
N LEU A 92 14.91 -4.56 -26.70
CA LEU A 92 14.46 -5.73 -27.47
C LEU A 92 14.44 -5.44 -28.97
N LYS A 93 14.04 -4.23 -29.38
CA LYS A 93 14.09 -3.81 -30.78
C LYS A 93 15.51 -3.71 -31.33
N ASP A 94 16.45 -3.21 -30.52
CA ASP A 94 17.86 -3.08 -30.91
C ASP A 94 18.56 -4.44 -31.11
N ARG A 95 17.97 -5.54 -30.62
CA ARG A 95 18.49 -6.89 -30.82
C ARG A 95 18.09 -7.53 -32.15
N TYR A 96 17.21 -6.90 -32.93
CA TYR A 96 16.87 -7.40 -34.26
C TYR A 96 17.96 -7.06 -35.27
N ASP A 97 18.23 -7.99 -36.20
CA ASP A 97 19.04 -7.68 -37.37
C ASP A 97 18.31 -6.59 -38.18
N PRO A 98 18.94 -5.43 -38.46
CA PRO A 98 18.30 -4.30 -39.13
C PRO A 98 17.65 -4.67 -40.47
N ARG A 99 18.24 -5.62 -41.20
CA ARG A 99 17.73 -6.03 -42.52
C ARG A 99 16.43 -6.83 -42.39
N ASP A 100 16.38 -7.75 -41.45
CA ASP A 100 15.19 -8.57 -41.18
C ASP A 100 14.06 -7.73 -40.57
N TYR A 101 14.40 -6.78 -39.70
CA TYR A 101 13.43 -5.86 -39.10
C TYR A 101 12.76 -4.96 -40.14
N ILE A 102 13.56 -4.38 -41.06
CA ILE A 102 13.06 -3.56 -42.17
C ILE A 102 12.19 -4.41 -43.10
N ALA A 103 12.64 -5.59 -43.50
CA ALA A 103 11.87 -6.47 -44.38
C ALA A 103 10.50 -6.81 -43.77
N ARG A 104 10.42 -7.12 -42.47
CA ARG A 104 9.17 -7.43 -41.77
C ARG A 104 8.23 -6.24 -41.63
N ILE A 105 8.75 -5.03 -41.38
CA ILE A 105 7.93 -3.81 -41.31
C ILE A 105 7.14 -3.55 -42.61
N PHE A 106 7.75 -3.86 -43.76
CA PHE A 106 7.17 -3.58 -45.07
C PHE A 106 6.33 -4.73 -45.65
N THR A 107 6.52 -5.96 -45.16
CA THR A 107 5.87 -7.16 -45.73
C THR A 107 4.81 -7.77 -44.82
N GLU A 108 4.94 -7.65 -43.51
CA GLU A 108 3.96 -8.18 -42.57
C GLU A 108 2.95 -7.07 -42.19
N PRO A 109 1.64 -7.38 -42.11
CA PRO A 109 0.68 -6.46 -41.53
C PRO A 109 1.12 -6.08 -40.11
N HIS A 110 0.76 -4.90 -39.61
CA HIS A 110 1.14 -4.39 -38.29
C HIS A 110 0.71 -5.36 -37.17
N ILE A 111 1.55 -6.34 -36.88
CA ILE A 111 1.38 -7.36 -35.86
C ILE A 111 2.29 -6.94 -34.69
N ASP A 112 1.71 -6.86 -33.50
CA ASP A 112 2.48 -6.68 -32.26
C ASP A 112 3.58 -7.75 -32.20
N ASP A 113 4.84 -7.32 -32.10
CA ASP A 113 6.03 -8.18 -32.07
C ASP A 113 5.77 -9.45 -31.21
N PRO A 114 5.99 -10.67 -31.76
CA PRO A 114 5.69 -11.93 -31.07
C PRO A 114 6.40 -12.07 -29.71
N VAL A 115 7.57 -11.46 -29.54
CA VAL A 115 8.32 -11.45 -28.28
C VAL A 115 7.66 -10.51 -27.27
N ILE A 116 7.29 -9.30 -27.70
CA ILE A 116 6.61 -8.30 -26.86
C ILE A 116 5.20 -8.78 -26.48
N SER A 117 4.47 -9.37 -27.42
CA SER A 117 3.14 -9.95 -27.18
C SER A 117 3.21 -11.18 -26.27
N GLY A 118 4.28 -11.98 -26.37
CA GLY A 118 4.59 -13.08 -25.44
C GLY A 118 4.80 -12.61 -24.00
N GLU A 119 5.64 -11.59 -23.80
CA GLU A 119 5.85 -10.97 -22.47
C GLU A 119 4.56 -10.32 -21.93
N ARG A 120 3.78 -9.62 -22.78
CA ARG A 120 2.47 -9.06 -22.40
C ARG A 120 1.47 -10.14 -21.97
N LYS A 121 1.42 -11.27 -22.68
CA LYS A 121 0.56 -12.41 -22.30
C LYS A 121 0.99 -13.01 -20.96
N ARG A 122 2.29 -13.18 -20.74
CA ARG A 122 2.84 -13.63 -19.44
C ARG A 122 2.50 -12.67 -18.31
N LEU A 123 2.57 -11.36 -18.55
CA LEU A 123 2.18 -10.34 -17.59
C LEU A 123 0.68 -10.34 -17.28
N LYS A 124 -0.17 -10.46 -18.30
CA LYS A 124 -1.62 -10.61 -18.12
C LYS A 124 -1.97 -11.87 -17.33
N ALA A 125 -1.29 -12.99 -17.60
CA ALA A 125 -1.46 -14.21 -16.83
C ALA A 125 -1.03 -14.05 -15.36
N ALA A 126 0.13 -13.40 -15.13
CA ALA A 126 0.66 -13.11 -13.80
C ALA A 126 -0.15 -12.04 -13.04
N GLN A 127 -1.00 -11.26 -13.72
CA GLN A 127 -1.81 -10.21 -13.10
C GLN A 127 -2.72 -10.75 -11.99
N SER A 128 -3.24 -11.98 -12.15
CA SER A 128 -4.03 -12.67 -11.13
C SER A 128 -3.21 -13.01 -9.87
N LEU A 129 -1.98 -13.49 -10.05
CA LEU A 129 -1.03 -13.77 -8.95
C LEU A 129 -0.61 -12.48 -8.25
N PHE A 130 -0.37 -11.40 -9.00
CA PHE A 130 -0.09 -10.08 -8.43
C PHE A 130 -1.29 -9.52 -7.65
N ALA A 131 -2.51 -9.76 -8.12
CA ALA A 131 -3.73 -9.38 -7.40
C ALA A 131 -3.86 -10.15 -6.07
N GLN A 132 -3.58 -11.45 -6.05
CA GLN A 132 -3.56 -12.23 -4.80
C GLN A 132 -2.46 -11.74 -3.83
N GLY A 133 -1.24 -11.52 -4.31
CA GLY A 133 -0.15 -10.95 -3.50
C GLY A 133 -0.53 -9.59 -2.89
N TYR A 134 -1.21 -8.76 -3.68
CA TYR A 134 -1.73 -7.46 -3.23
C TYR A 134 -2.80 -7.59 -2.12
N THR A 135 -3.72 -8.56 -2.23
CA THR A 135 -4.73 -8.79 -1.18
C THR A 135 -4.10 -9.24 0.14
N SER A 136 -3.11 -10.13 0.10
CA SER A 136 -2.37 -10.57 1.29
C SER A 136 -1.66 -9.39 1.97
N LEU A 137 -1.01 -8.52 1.18
CA LEU A 137 -0.30 -7.35 1.69
C LEU A 137 -1.24 -6.28 2.26
N ARG A 138 -2.42 -6.09 1.67
CA ARG A 138 -3.49 -5.25 2.21
C ARG A 138 -3.94 -5.77 3.58
N THR A 139 -4.14 -7.07 3.70
CA THR A 139 -4.52 -7.72 4.97
C THR A 139 -3.44 -7.56 6.03
N ARG A 140 -2.17 -7.76 5.68
CA ARG A 140 -1.03 -7.55 6.60
C ARG A 140 -0.99 -6.13 7.16
N ASN A 141 -1.12 -5.11 6.31
CA ASN A 141 -1.10 -3.72 6.76
C ASN A 141 -2.32 -3.36 7.63
N ARG A 142 -3.49 -3.93 7.31
CA ARG A 142 -4.70 -3.77 8.12
C ARG A 142 -4.55 -4.39 9.50
N LEU A 143 -3.98 -5.60 9.57
CA LEU A 143 -3.67 -6.28 10.82
C LEU A 143 -2.74 -5.43 11.68
N VAL A 144 -1.69 -4.84 11.10
CA VAL A 144 -0.76 -3.96 11.83
C VAL A 144 -1.51 -2.77 12.43
N ILE A 145 -2.35 -2.08 11.65
CA ILE A 145 -3.16 -0.96 12.17
C ILE A 145 -4.06 -1.44 13.32
N LEU A 146 -4.73 -2.58 13.15
CA LEU A 146 -5.68 -3.10 14.13
C LEU A 146 -5.00 -3.52 15.43
N VAL A 147 -3.90 -4.27 15.33
CA VAL A 147 -3.11 -4.71 16.49
C VAL A 147 -2.54 -3.50 17.21
N THR A 148 -1.93 -2.56 16.51
CA THR A 148 -1.38 -1.34 17.14
C THR A 148 -2.46 -0.51 17.81
N ALA A 149 -3.60 -0.29 17.16
CA ALA A 149 -4.72 0.44 17.75
C ALA A 149 -5.24 -0.26 19.02
N SER A 150 -5.42 -1.58 18.96
CA SER A 150 -5.90 -2.37 20.11
C SER A 150 -4.94 -2.30 21.30
N SER A 151 -3.63 -2.42 21.02
CA SER A 151 -2.58 -2.33 22.05
C SER A 151 -2.51 -0.96 22.72
N ILE A 152 -2.86 0.13 22.02
CA ILE A 152 -2.87 1.49 22.60
C ILE A 152 -4.16 1.75 23.38
N ILE A 153 -5.27 1.19 22.92
CA ILE A 153 -6.57 1.34 23.57
C ILE A 153 -6.56 0.71 24.97
N LEU A 154 -5.86 -0.41 25.18
CA LEU A 154 -5.78 -1.08 26.49
C LEU A 154 -5.24 -0.17 27.62
N PRO A 155 -4.07 0.50 27.48
CA PRO A 155 -3.63 1.52 28.43
C PRO A 155 -4.66 2.62 28.67
N HIS A 156 -5.34 3.07 27.61
CA HIS A 156 -6.40 4.09 27.73
C HIS A 156 -7.58 3.60 28.56
N VAL A 157 -8.00 2.33 28.43
CA VAL A 157 -9.06 1.72 29.25
C VAL A 157 -8.70 1.75 30.71
N LEU A 158 -7.49 1.30 31.04
CA LEU A 158 -7.03 1.22 32.42
C LEU A 158 -6.95 2.59 33.09
N ILE A 159 -6.56 3.63 32.33
CA ILE A 159 -6.31 4.98 32.83
C ILE A 159 -7.58 5.84 32.88
N SER A 160 -8.41 5.77 31.85
CA SER A 160 -9.56 6.69 31.73
C SER A 160 -10.79 6.21 32.50
N GLN A 161 -10.99 4.89 32.64
CA GLN A 161 -12.22 4.26 33.12
C GLN A 161 -13.48 4.63 32.31
N ASP A 162 -13.34 5.36 31.20
CA ASP A 162 -14.42 5.84 30.33
C ASP A 162 -14.68 4.84 29.21
N ILE A 163 -15.38 3.74 29.55
CA ILE A 163 -15.63 2.60 28.66
C ILE A 163 -16.38 3.04 27.39
N GLU A 164 -17.30 4.01 27.47
CA GLU A 164 -18.14 4.45 26.34
C GLU A 164 -17.33 5.13 25.23
N ILE A 165 -16.42 6.04 25.59
CA ILE A 165 -15.57 6.78 24.63
C ILE A 165 -14.60 5.82 23.94
N ILE A 166 -14.16 4.80 24.66
CA ILE A 166 -13.25 3.78 24.14
C ILE A 166 -13.95 2.83 23.17
N ILE A 167 -15.16 2.36 23.52
CA ILE A 167 -15.99 1.57 22.61
C ILE A 167 -16.25 2.40 21.34
N PHE A 168 -16.57 3.69 21.48
CA PHE A 168 -16.77 4.57 20.34
C PHE A 168 -15.51 4.67 19.46
N THR A 169 -14.32 4.85 20.04
CA THR A 169 -13.07 4.91 19.27
C THR A 169 -12.76 3.57 18.61
N LEU A 170 -12.96 2.44 19.28
CA LEU A 170 -12.74 1.10 18.76
C LEU A 170 -13.68 0.80 17.57
N VAL A 171 -14.95 1.17 17.69
CA VAL A 171 -15.93 1.11 16.59
C VAL A 171 -15.49 2.00 15.42
N LEU A 172 -14.98 3.19 15.69
CA LEU A 172 -14.44 4.08 14.66
C LEU A 172 -13.23 3.47 13.95
N VAL A 173 -12.33 2.80 14.69
CA VAL A 173 -11.20 2.05 14.11
C VAL A 173 -11.71 0.95 13.18
N ILE A 174 -12.64 0.11 13.65
CA ILE A 174 -13.20 -1.02 12.90
C ILE A 174 -13.93 -0.53 11.64
N LEU A 175 -14.84 0.44 11.77
CA LEU A 175 -15.55 1.04 10.63
C LEU A 175 -14.59 1.71 9.63
N SER A 176 -13.48 2.27 10.12
CA SER A 176 -12.48 2.87 9.25
C SER A 176 -11.72 1.82 8.44
N LEU A 177 -11.61 0.59 8.91
CA LEU A 177 -10.95 -0.52 8.23
C LEU A 177 -11.88 -1.23 7.22
N GLU A 178 -13.19 -1.30 7.52
CA GLU A 178 -14.19 -1.98 6.69
C GLU A 178 -14.58 -1.22 5.40
N LYS A 179 -14.61 0.11 5.38
CA LYS A 179 -15.08 0.87 4.19
C LYS A 179 -14.14 0.81 2.97
N ARG A 180 -14.27 -0.26 2.16
CA ARG A 180 -14.72 -0.33 0.75
C ARG A 180 -14.39 -1.71 0.15
N LEU A 181 -15.41 -2.57 0.15
CA LEU A 181 -15.67 -3.64 -0.82
C LEU A 181 -16.42 -3.02 -2.01
N VAL A 182 -15.75 -2.18 -2.80
CA VAL A 182 -16.15 -1.82 -4.18
C VAL A 182 -14.88 -1.47 -4.94
#